data_AF-A0A3M1TSQ8-F1
#
_entry.id   AF-A0A3M1TSQ8-F1
#
_cell.length_a   1.000
_cell.length_b   1.000
_cell.length_c   1.000
_cell.angle_alpha   90.00
_cell.angle_beta   90.00
_cell.angle_gamma   90.00
#
_symmetry.space_group_name_H-M   'P 1'
#
loop_
_entity.id
_entity.type
_entity.pdbx_description
1 polymer ?
#
loop_
_entity_poly.entity_id
_entity_poly.type
_entity_poly.pdbx_seq_one_letter_code
_entity_poly.pdbx_strand_id
1 'polypeptide(L)'
;MDWENLLHVFMAIGAQTLTIRGSEKSVYGKLFERLVLGSILSMFGFELIDKNDTTKSQMVFWLTEQGKKRETDATLLVRPGVGARFDIGFIGRGNTEISLDKVSRFEREMERGRQTHYMATIVLVDSIGNKSRIQEFAQAIQGNIVQMSMSFWVKEVAHILHEKINLRTDFVDTNEEDSIRLIEEKMKNIDMLKFL
;
A
#
# COMPACT_ATOMS: atom_id res chain seq x y z
N MET A 1 -2.97 22.89 -3.12
CA MET A 1 -1.62 22.57 -3.64
C MET A 1 -1.80 22.16 -5.08
N ASP A 2 -1.07 22.77 -6.02
CA ASP A 2 -1.27 22.53 -7.46
C ASP A 2 -0.61 21.23 -7.93
N TRP A 3 -1.19 20.55 -8.92
CA TRP A 3 -0.69 19.25 -9.43
C TRP A 3 0.75 19.35 -9.94
N GLU A 4 1.10 20.49 -10.52
CA GLU A 4 2.47 20.79 -10.95
C GLU A 4 3.46 20.83 -9.77
N ASN A 5 3.06 21.38 -8.62
CA ASN A 5 3.92 21.41 -7.44
C ASN A 5 4.14 20.01 -6.86
N LEU A 6 3.11 19.15 -6.91
CA LEU A 6 3.22 17.76 -6.52
C LEU A 6 4.15 16.97 -7.47
N LEU A 7 4.03 17.20 -8.78
CA LEU A 7 4.94 16.64 -9.78
C LEU A 7 6.38 17.13 -9.59
N HIS A 8 6.59 18.41 -9.27
CA HIS A 8 7.92 18.93 -8.94
C HIS A 8 8.50 18.26 -7.69
N VAL A 9 7.68 18.00 -6.67
CA VAL A 9 8.09 17.25 -5.48
C VAL A 9 8.44 15.81 -5.87
N PHE A 10 7.61 15.12 -6.65
CA PHE A 10 7.91 13.75 -7.10
C PHE A 10 9.12 13.66 -8.03
N MET A 11 9.33 14.63 -8.92
CA MET A 11 10.51 14.72 -9.77
C MET A 11 11.76 15.03 -8.95
N ALA A 12 11.68 15.94 -7.97
CA ALA A 12 12.79 16.25 -7.08
C ALA A 12 13.16 15.04 -6.21
N ILE A 13 12.17 14.32 -5.69
CA ILE A 13 12.36 13.07 -4.94
C ILE A 13 12.94 11.98 -5.84
N GLY A 14 12.38 11.78 -7.04
CA GLY A 14 12.85 10.80 -8.02
C GLY A 14 14.28 11.05 -8.49
N ALA A 15 14.62 12.30 -8.80
CA ALA A 15 15.97 12.70 -9.19
C ALA A 15 16.98 12.53 -8.05
N GLN A 16 16.60 12.83 -6.80
CA GLN A 16 17.49 12.64 -5.64
C GLN A 16 17.65 11.18 -5.22
N THR A 17 16.64 10.32 -5.42
CA THR A 17 16.78 8.88 -5.13
C THR A 17 17.83 8.17 -6.00
N LEU A 18 18.20 8.74 -7.16
CA LEU A 18 19.30 8.23 -8.00
C LEU A 18 20.70 8.56 -7.45
N THR A 19 20.82 9.54 -6.54
CA THR A 19 22.10 10.04 -6.01
C THR A 19 22.35 9.72 -4.54
N ILE A 20 21.34 9.28 -3.77
CA ILE A 20 21.45 9.13 -2.31
C ILE A 20 21.79 7.69 -1.88
N ARG A 21 22.90 7.55 -1.13
CA ARG A 21 23.26 6.35 -0.35
C ARG A 21 23.01 6.60 1.15
N GLY A 22 22.43 5.63 1.86
CA GLY A 22 22.32 5.67 3.33
C GLY A 22 20.91 5.96 3.87
N SER A 23 20.84 6.44 5.12
CA SER A 23 19.62 6.62 5.95
C SER A 23 18.53 7.49 5.31
N GLU A 24 18.90 8.47 4.48
CA GLU A 24 17.96 9.35 3.79
C GLU A 24 17.05 8.61 2.81
N LYS A 25 17.56 7.56 2.14
CA LYS A 25 16.74 6.68 1.28
C LYS A 25 15.60 6.04 2.04
N SER A 26 15.82 5.69 3.32
CA SER A 26 14.78 5.08 4.16
C SER A 26 13.73 6.09 4.61
N VAL A 27 14.08 7.37 4.76
CA VAL A 27 13.14 8.45 5.14
C VAL A 27 12.23 8.79 3.96
N TYR A 28 12.82 9.04 2.78
CA TYR A 28 12.04 9.35 1.58
C TYR A 28 11.22 8.16 1.08
N GLY A 29 11.77 6.95 1.18
CA GLY A 29 11.02 5.72 0.93
C GLY A 29 9.77 5.68 1.81
N LYS A 30 9.93 5.88 3.13
CA LYS A 30 8.81 5.81 4.07
C LYS A 30 7.75 6.89 3.83
N LEU A 31 8.19 8.10 3.47
CA LEU A 31 7.30 9.18 3.07
C LEU A 31 6.46 8.78 1.85
N PHE A 32 7.10 8.23 0.81
CA PHE A 32 6.40 7.83 -0.40
C PHE A 32 5.44 6.64 -0.13
N GLU A 33 5.85 5.67 0.69
CA GLU A 33 4.97 4.59 1.16
C GLU A 33 3.69 5.14 1.81
N ARG A 34 3.83 6.12 2.72
CA ARG A 34 2.69 6.77 3.41
C ARG A 34 1.80 7.54 2.45
N LEU A 35 2.38 8.30 1.54
CA LEU A 35 1.62 9.07 0.54
C LEU A 35 0.80 8.14 -0.36
N VAL A 36 1.40 7.07 -0.88
CA VAL A 36 0.70 6.10 -1.74
C VAL A 36 -0.42 5.41 -0.97
N LEU A 37 -0.13 4.83 0.20
CA LEU A 37 -1.13 4.11 1.00
C LEU A 37 -2.24 5.02 1.52
N GLY A 38 -1.87 6.20 2.04
CA GLY A 38 -2.83 7.20 2.51
C GLY A 38 -3.80 7.63 1.41
N SER A 39 -3.27 7.87 0.21
CA SER A 39 -4.08 8.26 -0.96
C SER A 39 -5.07 7.17 -1.34
N ILE A 40 -4.59 5.94 -1.60
CA ILE A 40 -5.47 4.87 -2.10
C ILE A 40 -6.55 4.49 -1.08
N LEU A 41 -6.20 4.41 0.21
CA LEU A 41 -7.15 4.02 1.24
C LEU A 41 -8.20 5.13 1.45
N SER A 42 -7.79 6.39 1.38
CA SER A 42 -8.74 7.51 1.41
C SER A 42 -9.65 7.51 0.16
N MET A 43 -9.13 7.19 -1.03
CA MET A 43 -9.95 7.05 -2.25
C MET A 43 -11.00 5.93 -2.14
N PHE A 44 -10.68 4.86 -1.43
CA PHE A 44 -11.62 3.78 -1.12
C PHE A 44 -12.64 4.15 -0.02
N GLY A 45 -12.57 5.37 0.53
CA GLY A 45 -13.52 5.90 1.50
C GLY A 45 -13.15 5.62 2.95
N PHE A 46 -11.91 5.22 3.25
CA PHE A 46 -11.47 5.05 4.63
C PHE A 46 -11.02 6.37 5.25
N GLU A 47 -11.31 6.55 6.52
CA GLU A 47 -10.84 7.68 7.31
C GLU A 47 -9.51 7.35 7.99
N LEU A 48 -8.52 8.25 7.88
CA LEU A 48 -7.26 8.15 8.63
C LEU A 48 -7.51 8.44 10.11
N ILE A 49 -7.10 7.54 10.99
CA ILE A 49 -7.14 7.70 12.45
C ILE A 49 -5.78 7.45 13.08
N ASP A 50 -5.59 7.90 14.33
CA ASP A 50 -4.50 7.41 15.17
C ASP A 50 -4.79 5.96 15.60
N LYS A 51 -3.77 5.12 15.64
CA LYS A 51 -3.92 3.71 16.07
C LYS A 51 -4.52 3.57 17.48
N ASN A 52 -4.29 4.53 18.36
CA ASN A 52 -4.78 4.53 19.73
C ASN A 52 -6.20 5.13 19.83
N ASP A 53 -6.74 5.68 18.75
CA ASP A 53 -8.12 6.12 18.71
C ASP A 53 -9.05 4.91 18.66
N THR A 54 -9.73 4.66 19.78
CA THR A 54 -10.70 3.55 19.92
C THR A 54 -12.14 3.99 19.67
N THR A 55 -12.37 5.28 19.38
CA THR A 55 -13.72 5.81 19.16
C THR A 55 -14.29 5.43 17.80
N LYS A 56 -13.43 5.12 16.82
CA LYS A 56 -13.79 4.71 15.47
C LYS A 56 -13.22 3.33 15.15
N SER A 57 -14.05 2.45 14.60
CA SER A 57 -13.66 1.05 14.31
C SER A 57 -14.23 0.50 12.99
N GLN A 58 -14.80 1.38 12.17
CA GLN A 58 -15.43 1.03 10.91
C GLN A 58 -15.00 2.01 9.82
N MET A 59 -14.63 1.49 8.65
CA MET A 59 -14.12 2.28 7.51
C MET A 59 -12.98 3.23 7.93
N VAL A 60 -12.04 2.72 8.73
CA VAL A 60 -10.87 3.48 9.20
C VAL A 60 -9.56 2.81 8.79
N PHE A 61 -8.49 3.58 8.72
CA PHE A 61 -7.14 3.06 8.57
C PHE A 61 -6.13 3.89 9.37
N TRP A 62 -4.97 3.30 9.64
CA TRP A 62 -3.82 4.02 10.19
C TRP A 62 -2.54 3.63 9.45
N LEU A 63 -1.60 4.57 9.42
CA LEU A 63 -0.27 4.41 8.84
C LEU A 63 0.73 4.19 9.97
N THR A 64 1.62 3.22 9.80
CA THR A 64 2.63 2.91 10.82
C THR A 64 3.77 3.93 10.82
N GLU A 65 4.18 4.36 12.01
CA GLU A 65 5.31 5.27 12.22
C GLU A 65 6.68 4.57 12.20
N GLN A 66 7.72 5.32 11.87
CA GLN A 66 9.11 4.83 11.84
C GLN A 66 9.57 4.39 13.24
N GLY A 67 10.12 3.17 13.34
CA GLY A 67 10.79 2.67 14.56
C GLY A 67 10.07 1.57 15.32
N LYS A 68 8.79 1.28 15.03
CA LYS A 68 8.09 0.11 15.60
C LYS A 68 8.41 -1.14 14.76
N LYS A 69 9.32 -1.97 15.26
CA LYS A 69 9.93 -3.14 14.59
C LYS A 69 8.97 -4.28 14.19
N ARG A 70 7.65 -4.12 14.29
CA ARG A 70 6.65 -5.22 14.22
C ARG A 70 5.27 -4.80 13.66
N GLU A 71 5.18 -3.80 12.80
CA GLU A 71 3.89 -3.38 12.22
C GLU A 71 4.00 -3.19 10.71
N THR A 72 2.96 -3.63 9.98
CA THR A 72 2.83 -3.46 8.53
C THR A 72 2.69 -1.98 8.18
N ASP A 73 3.02 -1.58 6.95
CA ASP A 73 3.06 -0.16 6.57
C ASP A 73 1.73 0.58 6.75
N ALA A 74 0.60 -0.09 6.49
CA ALA A 74 -0.72 0.36 6.90
C ALA A 74 -1.62 -0.80 7.36
N THR A 75 -2.67 -0.45 8.11
CA THR A 75 -3.76 -1.36 8.45
C THR A 75 -5.08 -0.64 8.28
N LEU A 76 -6.05 -1.31 7.63
CA LEU A 76 -7.43 -0.86 7.53
C LEU A 76 -8.37 -1.79 8.30
N LEU A 77 -9.48 -1.22 8.76
CA LEU A 77 -10.63 -1.93 9.32
C LEU A 77 -11.88 -1.51 8.56
N VAL A 78 -12.54 -2.49 7.94
CA VAL A 78 -13.85 -2.29 7.32
C VAL A 78 -14.91 -2.22 8.40
N ARG A 79 -14.84 -3.13 9.38
CA ARG A 79 -15.68 -3.23 10.58
C ARG A 79 -14.91 -3.97 11.68
N PRO A 80 -15.37 -3.96 12.94
CA PRO A 80 -14.73 -4.74 13.99
C PRO A 80 -14.54 -6.21 13.58
N GLY A 81 -13.31 -6.73 13.68
CA GLY A 81 -13.02 -8.11 13.29
C GLY A 81 -12.58 -8.32 11.83
N VAL A 82 -12.79 -7.35 10.93
CA VAL A 82 -12.57 -7.52 9.48
C VAL A 82 -11.77 -6.36 8.92
N GLY A 83 -10.63 -6.67 8.31
CA GLY A 83 -9.72 -5.64 7.80
C GLY A 83 -8.67 -6.17 6.84
N ALA A 84 -7.72 -5.32 6.49
CA ALA A 84 -6.57 -5.71 5.69
C ALA A 84 -5.30 -4.99 6.14
N ARG A 85 -4.17 -5.63 5.91
CA ARG A 85 -2.83 -5.11 6.16
C ARG A 85 -2.13 -4.87 4.84
N PHE A 86 -1.38 -3.78 4.79
CA PHE A 86 -0.63 -3.39 3.61
C PHE A 86 0.84 -3.27 3.95
N ASP A 87 1.66 -3.87 3.11
CA ASP A 87 3.09 -3.61 3.04
C ASP A 87 3.42 -3.11 1.63
N ILE A 88 4.32 -2.15 1.53
CA ILE A 88 4.73 -1.56 0.26
C ILE A 88 6.24 -1.58 0.15
N GLY A 89 6.72 -1.89 -1.05
CA GLY A 89 8.14 -1.99 -1.34
C GLY A 89 8.47 -1.41 -2.70
N PHE A 90 9.28 -0.35 -2.72
CA PHE A 90 9.87 0.15 -3.96
C PHE A 90 11.07 -0.73 -4.33
N ILE A 91 10.86 -1.62 -5.31
CA ILE A 91 11.83 -2.63 -5.73
C ILE A 91 12.44 -2.22 -7.08
N GLY A 92 13.69 -1.77 -7.02
CA GLY A 92 14.49 -1.52 -8.23
C GLY A 92 14.96 -2.81 -8.90
N ARG A 93 15.19 -2.75 -10.23
CA ARG A 93 15.74 -3.85 -11.03
C ARG A 93 17.12 -4.26 -10.50
N GLY A 94 17.20 -5.37 -9.76
CA GLY A 94 18.46 -5.95 -9.26
C GLY A 94 18.52 -6.26 -7.76
N ASN A 95 17.51 -5.90 -6.96
CA ASN A 95 17.55 -6.07 -5.49
C ASN A 95 16.54 -7.11 -4.97
N THR A 96 16.47 -8.25 -5.65
CA THR A 96 15.51 -9.34 -5.37
C THR A 96 15.67 -10.00 -4.00
N GLU A 97 16.83 -9.86 -3.34
CA GLU A 97 17.07 -10.39 -1.98
C GLU A 97 16.33 -9.60 -0.89
N ILE A 98 16.26 -8.27 -1.00
CA ILE A 98 15.48 -7.44 -0.05
C ILE A 98 13.98 -7.75 -0.19
N SER A 99 13.53 -8.05 -1.40
CA SER A 99 12.17 -8.47 -1.70
C SER A 99 11.82 -9.80 -1.03
N LEU A 100 12.74 -10.76 -1.04
CA LEU A 100 12.58 -12.05 -0.37
C LEU A 100 12.54 -11.93 1.15
N ASP A 101 13.27 -10.98 1.74
CA ASP A 101 13.24 -10.72 3.18
C ASP A 101 11.91 -10.10 3.64
N LYS A 102 11.38 -9.07 2.95
CA LYS A 102 10.03 -8.53 3.27
C LYS A 102 8.92 -9.58 3.07
N VAL A 103 9.03 -10.41 2.03
CA VAL A 103 8.02 -11.43 1.72
C VAL A 103 8.14 -12.70 2.59
N SER A 104 9.35 -13.14 2.96
CA SER A 104 9.55 -14.24 3.92
C SER A 104 9.16 -13.83 5.35
N ARG A 105 9.27 -12.53 5.68
CA ARG A 105 8.69 -12.00 6.93
C ARG A 105 7.17 -12.15 6.97
N PHE A 106 6.50 -11.95 5.83
CA PHE A 106 5.06 -12.13 5.71
C PHE A 106 4.61 -13.58 5.97
N GLU A 107 5.30 -14.57 5.40
CA GLU A 107 5.04 -16.01 5.62
C GLU A 107 5.05 -16.37 7.12
N ARG A 108 6.05 -15.87 7.86
CA ARG A 108 6.22 -16.15 9.31
C ARG A 108 5.18 -15.45 10.19
N GLU A 109 4.61 -14.34 9.73
CA GLU A 109 3.51 -13.67 10.45
C GLU A 109 2.18 -14.40 10.29
N MET A 110 1.92 -14.96 9.10
CA MET A 110 0.74 -15.80 8.86
C MET A 110 0.75 -17.07 9.71
N GLU A 111 1.89 -17.76 9.82
CA GLU A 111 2.02 -18.98 10.65
C GLU A 111 1.79 -18.73 12.14
N ARG A 112 2.06 -17.51 12.63
CA ARG A 112 1.90 -17.12 14.05
C ARG A 112 0.51 -16.60 14.40
N GLY A 113 -0.28 -16.16 13.41
CA GLY A 113 -1.59 -15.53 13.61
C GLY A 113 -2.73 -16.51 13.85
N ARG A 114 -2.83 -17.10 15.04
CA ARG A 114 -3.96 -17.97 15.48
C ARG A 114 -5.15 -17.21 16.11
N GLN A 115 -5.50 -15.99 15.67
CA GLN A 115 -6.65 -15.27 16.24
C GLN A 115 -7.58 -14.63 15.20
N THR A 116 -8.74 -15.28 15.00
CA THR A 116 -10.14 -14.80 14.82
C THR A 116 -10.50 -13.52 14.04
N HIS A 117 -9.55 -12.75 13.50
CA HIS A 117 -9.81 -11.57 12.69
C HIS A 117 -9.50 -11.90 11.23
N TYR A 118 -10.48 -11.69 10.35
CA TYR A 118 -10.30 -11.93 8.92
C TYR A 118 -9.50 -10.75 8.35
N MET A 119 -8.17 -10.86 8.42
CA MET A 119 -7.23 -9.86 7.92
C MET A 119 -6.61 -10.35 6.61
N ALA A 120 -6.97 -9.72 5.49
CA ALA A 120 -6.26 -9.93 4.24
C ALA A 120 -4.92 -9.19 4.26
N THR A 121 -3.89 -9.74 3.64
CA THR A 121 -2.63 -8.99 3.46
C THR A 121 -2.37 -8.75 1.99
N ILE A 122 -1.96 -7.52 1.70
CA ILE A 122 -1.71 -7.01 0.35
C ILE A 122 -0.31 -6.40 0.35
N VAL A 123 0.53 -6.86 -0.57
CA VAL A 123 1.90 -6.35 -0.75
C VAL A 123 1.98 -5.60 -2.07
N LEU A 124 2.27 -4.29 -2.00
CA LEU A 124 2.44 -3.44 -3.18
C LEU A 124 3.92 -3.38 -3.56
N VAL A 125 4.22 -3.64 -4.83
CA VAL A 125 5.60 -3.61 -5.34
C VAL A 125 5.72 -2.72 -6.57
N ASP A 126 6.81 -1.95 -6.68
CA ASP A 126 7.04 -1.06 -7.84
C ASP A 126 7.17 -1.85 -9.16
N SER A 127 8.14 -2.76 -9.25
CA SER A 127 8.32 -3.63 -10.43
C SER A 127 8.80 -5.04 -10.07
N ILE A 128 8.38 -6.03 -10.85
CA ILE A 128 8.82 -7.42 -10.73
C ILE A 128 9.73 -7.74 -11.92
N GLY A 129 10.97 -8.17 -11.66
CA GLY A 129 11.91 -8.55 -12.72
C GLY A 129 11.58 -9.92 -13.33
N ASN A 130 11.81 -10.08 -14.64
CA ASN A 130 11.54 -11.30 -15.44
C ASN A 130 12.23 -12.60 -14.97
N LYS A 131 13.11 -12.53 -13.97
CA LYS A 131 13.81 -13.69 -13.35
C LYS A 131 13.73 -13.67 -11.81
N SER A 132 12.83 -12.87 -11.25
CA SER A 132 12.74 -12.72 -9.81
C SER A 132 11.95 -13.88 -9.18
N ARG A 133 12.49 -14.44 -8.09
CA ARG A 133 11.79 -15.43 -7.26
C ARG A 133 10.49 -14.87 -6.65
N ILE A 134 10.25 -13.56 -6.74
CA ILE A 134 9.01 -12.91 -6.26
C ILE A 134 7.76 -13.53 -6.88
N GLN A 135 7.79 -13.98 -8.14
CA GLN A 135 6.62 -14.63 -8.76
C GLN A 135 6.33 -16.00 -8.12
N GLU A 136 7.36 -16.80 -7.88
CA GLU A 136 7.25 -18.08 -7.16
C GLU A 136 6.81 -17.86 -5.70
N PHE A 137 7.30 -16.77 -5.07
CA PHE A 137 6.94 -16.40 -3.71
C PHE A 137 5.50 -15.86 -3.61
N ALA A 138 5.03 -15.08 -4.58
CA ALA A 138 3.63 -14.64 -4.67
C ALA A 138 2.67 -15.84 -4.66
N GLN A 139 3.05 -16.91 -5.37
CA GLN A 139 2.31 -18.17 -5.40
C GLN A 139 2.41 -18.96 -4.08
N ALA A 140 3.55 -18.89 -3.38
CA ALA A 140 3.80 -19.66 -2.16
C ALA A 140 3.14 -19.08 -0.89
N ILE A 141 3.06 -17.76 -0.77
CA ILE A 141 2.68 -17.09 0.49
C ILE A 141 1.18 -16.98 0.74
N GLN A 142 0.30 -17.39 -0.18
CA GLN A 142 -1.17 -17.19 -0.11
C GLN A 142 -1.65 -15.73 0.12
N GLY A 143 -0.74 -14.76 0.09
CA GLY A 143 -1.00 -13.31 0.15
C GLY A 143 -1.17 -12.72 -1.25
N ASN A 144 -1.70 -11.48 -1.32
CA ASN A 144 -1.95 -10.83 -2.60
C ASN A 144 -0.80 -9.87 -2.90
N ILE A 145 -0.06 -10.08 -4.00
CA ILE A 145 0.99 -9.17 -4.46
C ILE A 145 0.47 -8.38 -5.65
N VAL A 146 0.54 -7.04 -5.60
CA VAL A 146 0.10 -6.15 -6.66
C VAL A 146 1.28 -5.32 -7.17
N GLN A 147 1.48 -5.30 -8.49
CA GLN A 147 2.57 -4.55 -9.13
C GLN A 147 2.09 -3.16 -9.59
N MET A 148 2.64 -2.10 -8.98
CA MET A 148 2.24 -0.71 -9.22
C MET A 148 2.65 -0.18 -10.60
N SER A 149 3.64 -0.77 -11.27
CA SER A 149 4.00 -0.37 -12.64
C SER A 149 2.95 -0.72 -13.70
N MET A 150 1.88 -1.44 -13.34
CA MET A 150 0.77 -1.75 -14.25
C MET A 150 -0.30 -0.66 -14.17
N SER A 151 -0.92 -0.31 -15.30
CA SER A 151 -1.82 0.85 -15.41
C SER A 151 -3.06 0.82 -14.50
N PHE A 152 -3.48 -0.36 -14.01
CA PHE A 152 -4.75 -0.54 -13.30
C PHE A 152 -4.59 -1.17 -11.91
N TRP A 153 -3.41 -1.06 -11.32
CA TRP A 153 -3.08 -1.69 -10.04
C TRP A 153 -4.00 -1.25 -8.88
N VAL A 154 -4.50 -0.01 -8.89
CA VAL A 154 -5.45 0.48 -7.87
C VAL A 154 -6.77 -0.29 -7.94
N LYS A 155 -7.24 -0.57 -9.16
CA LYS A 155 -8.44 -1.39 -9.39
C LYS A 155 -8.19 -2.84 -8.97
N GLU A 156 -6.99 -3.38 -9.21
CA GLU A 156 -6.61 -4.71 -8.73
C GLU A 156 -6.66 -4.81 -7.19
N VAL A 157 -6.15 -3.80 -6.48
CA VAL A 157 -6.29 -3.71 -5.01
C VAL A 157 -7.76 -3.69 -4.59
N ALA A 158 -8.60 -2.92 -5.27
CA ALA A 158 -10.04 -2.87 -4.99
C ALA A 158 -10.71 -4.25 -5.17
N HIS A 159 -10.37 -4.98 -6.23
CA HIS A 159 -10.86 -6.34 -6.45
C HIS A 159 -10.42 -7.31 -5.35
N ILE A 160 -9.14 -7.25 -4.94
CA ILE A 160 -8.64 -8.09 -3.84
C ILE A 160 -9.41 -7.80 -2.55
N LEU A 161 -9.64 -6.54 -2.21
CA LEU A 161 -10.42 -6.17 -1.03
C LEU A 161 -11.88 -6.61 -1.15
N HIS A 162 -12.45 -6.58 -2.36
CA HIS A 162 -13.78 -7.10 -2.60
C HIS A 162 -13.85 -8.62 -2.36
N GLU A 163 -12.96 -9.39 -2.98
CA GLU A 163 -12.97 -10.85 -2.87
C GLU A 163 -12.65 -11.33 -1.45
N LYS A 164 -11.66 -10.71 -0.80
CA LYS A 164 -11.19 -11.19 0.50
C LYS A 164 -12.11 -10.71 1.61
N ILE A 165 -12.47 -9.43 1.65
CA ILE A 165 -13.15 -8.84 2.81
C ILE A 165 -14.52 -8.23 2.49
N ASN A 166 -15.06 -8.52 1.29
CA ASN A 166 -16.36 -8.04 0.81
C ASN A 166 -16.51 -6.52 0.86
N LEU A 167 -15.41 -5.80 0.60
CA LEU A 167 -15.45 -4.34 0.45
C LEU A 167 -15.95 -4.00 -0.96
N ARG A 168 -17.02 -3.22 -1.06
CA ARG A 168 -17.43 -2.62 -2.34
C ARG A 168 -16.89 -1.21 -2.42
N THR A 169 -16.14 -0.92 -3.48
CA THR A 169 -15.67 0.42 -3.81
C THR A 169 -16.09 0.74 -5.24
N ASP A 170 -16.12 2.03 -5.57
CA ASP A 170 -16.45 2.52 -6.91
C ASP A 170 -15.52 1.94 -8.01
N PHE A 171 -14.33 1.46 -7.62
CA PHE A 171 -13.31 0.91 -8.52
C PHE A 171 -13.57 -0.54 -8.97
N VAL A 172 -14.39 -1.31 -8.23
CA VAL A 172 -14.64 -2.73 -8.55
C VAL A 172 -15.43 -2.87 -9.85
N ASP A 173 -16.41 -2.00 -10.05
CA ASP A 173 -17.37 -2.12 -11.15
C ASP A 173 -17.06 -1.18 -12.34
N THR A 174 -16.08 -0.27 -12.20
CA THR A 174 -15.67 0.63 -13.29
C THR A 174 -14.82 -0.09 -14.33
N ASN A 175 -14.89 0.31 -15.60
CA ASN A 175 -13.92 -0.17 -16.60
C ASN A 175 -12.53 0.46 -16.36
N GLU A 176 -11.53 -0.03 -17.09
CA GLU A 176 -10.14 0.41 -16.95
C GLU A 176 -9.93 1.91 -17.19
N GLU A 177 -10.51 2.48 -18.24
CA GLU A 177 -10.36 3.90 -18.58
C GLU A 177 -11.03 4.81 -17.55
N ASP A 178 -12.25 4.45 -17.12
CA ASP A 178 -12.98 5.19 -16.11
C ASP A 178 -12.34 5.05 -14.72
N SER A 179 -11.63 3.95 -14.45
CA SER A 179 -10.88 3.80 -13.20
C SER A 179 -9.76 4.83 -13.06
N ILE A 180 -9.08 5.17 -14.17
CA ILE A 180 -8.04 6.21 -14.17
C ILE A 180 -8.67 7.57 -13.92
N ARG A 181 -9.77 7.90 -14.62
CA ARG A 181 -10.50 9.16 -14.42
C ARG A 181 -11.01 9.32 -12.99
N LEU A 182 -11.49 8.22 -12.40
CA LEU A 182 -11.97 8.18 -11.02
C LEU A 182 -10.85 8.44 -10.00
N ILE A 183 -9.63 7.94 -10.26
CA ILE A 183 -8.45 8.28 -9.45
C ILE A 183 -8.23 9.79 -9.50
N GLU A 184 -8.16 10.37 -10.70
CA GLU A 184 -7.92 11.82 -10.86
C GLU A 184 -8.97 12.67 -10.17
N GLU A 185 -10.25 12.27 -10.23
CA GLU A 185 -11.34 12.96 -9.56
C GLU A 185 -11.23 12.87 -8.04
N LYS A 186 -11.05 11.66 -7.49
CA LYS A 186 -10.97 11.45 -6.03
C LYS A 186 -9.72 12.08 -5.43
N MET A 187 -8.60 12.06 -6.14
CA MET A 187 -7.34 12.69 -5.70
C MET A 187 -7.46 14.19 -5.46
N LYS A 188 -8.34 14.90 -6.18
CA LYS A 188 -8.57 16.35 -5.97
C LYS A 188 -9.13 16.67 -4.59
N ASN A 189 -9.82 15.71 -3.97
CA ASN A 189 -10.47 15.88 -2.67
C ASN A 189 -9.62 15.32 -1.51
N ILE A 190 -8.44 14.77 -1.80
CA ILE A 190 -7.55 14.19 -0.81
C ILE A 190 -6.54 15.23 -0.35
N ASP A 191 -6.57 15.50 0.95
CA ASP A 191 -5.55 16.32 1.61
C ASP A 191 -4.31 15.47 1.92
N MET A 192 -3.37 15.47 0.98
CA MET A 192 -2.11 14.72 1.06
C MET A 192 -1.26 15.10 2.27
N LEU A 193 -1.44 16.30 2.82
CA LEU A 193 -0.68 16.77 3.99
C LEU A 193 -0.98 15.94 5.24
N LYS A 194 -2.13 15.26 5.29
CA LYS A 194 -2.51 14.37 6.39
C LYS A 194 -1.65 13.11 6.49
N PHE A 195 -0.94 12.74 5.42
CA PHE A 195 -0.13 11.51 5.37
C PHE A 195 1.36 11.76 5.60
N LEU A 196 1.77 13.03 5.73
CA LEU A 196 3.15 13.40 6.02
C LEU A 196 3.58 12.96 7.42
#